data_AF-A0A257WW16-F1
#
_entry.id   AF-A0A257WW16-F1
#
_cell.length_a   1.000
_cell.length_b   1.000
_cell.length_c   1.000
_cell.angle_alpha   90.00
_cell.angle_beta   90.00
_cell.angle_gamma   90.00
#
_symmetry.space_group_name_H-M   'P 1'
#
loop_
_entity.id
_entity.type
_entity.pdbx_description
1 polymer ?
#
loop_
_entity_poly.entity_id
_entity_poly.type
_entity_poly.pdbx_seq_one_letter_code
_entity_poly.pdbx_strand_id
1 'polypeptide(L)'
;MLRRTFGHADFRGLQAGVIGELLAGRSAMAVLPTGGGKSLCYQIPALIRPGLGLVVSPLIALMADQVAGLQQAGVAAERLDSNTL
;
A
#
# COMPACT_ATOMS: atom_id res chain seq x y z
N MET A 1 7.17 3.20 -11.24
CA MET A 1 6.71 2.50 -10.02
C MET A 1 5.53 1.58 -10.28
N LEU A 2 4.37 2.07 -10.77
CA LEU A 2 3.20 1.22 -11.03
C LEU A 2 3.51 -0.01 -11.93
N ARG A 3 4.13 0.21 -13.09
CA ARG A 3 4.60 -0.89 -13.96
C ARG A 3 5.80 -1.66 -13.38
N ARG A 4 6.84 -0.94 -12.96
CA ARG A 4 8.14 -1.54 -12.58
C ARG A 4 8.13 -2.30 -11.25
N THR A 5 7.33 -1.86 -10.29
CA THR A 5 7.28 -2.40 -8.92
C THR A 5 6.04 -3.27 -8.73
N PHE A 6 4.87 -2.81 -9.22
CA PHE A 6 3.60 -3.50 -9.01
C PHE A 6 3.10 -4.28 -10.24
N GLY A 7 3.82 -4.25 -11.36
CA GLY A 7 3.44 -4.99 -12.57
C GLY A 7 2.13 -4.54 -13.23
N HIS A 8 1.60 -3.36 -12.88
CA HIS A 8 0.32 -2.87 -13.39
C HIS A 8 0.51 -1.86 -14.52
N ALA A 9 -0.25 -2.05 -15.61
CA ALA A 9 -0.17 -1.17 -16.78
C ALA A 9 -0.72 0.24 -16.47
N ASP A 10 -1.83 0.30 -15.73
CA ASP A 10 -2.59 1.50 -15.36
C ASP A 10 -3.32 1.34 -14.03
N PHE A 11 -3.76 2.47 -13.47
CA PHE A 11 -4.64 2.50 -12.30
C PHE A 11 -6.04 2.01 -12.63
N ARG A 12 -6.73 1.46 -11.63
CA ARG A 12 -8.11 0.98 -11.74
C ARG A 12 -9.06 1.84 -10.91
N GLY A 13 -10.22 2.16 -11.47
CA GLY A 13 -11.30 2.86 -10.77
C GLY A 13 -10.82 4.11 -10.03
N LEU A 14 -11.08 4.17 -8.73
CA LEU A 14 -10.78 5.34 -7.90
C LEU A 14 -9.32 5.45 -7.42
N GLN A 15 -8.45 4.49 -7.76
CA GLN A 15 -7.07 4.44 -7.25
C GLN A 15 -6.30 5.74 -7.49
N ALA A 16 -6.29 6.23 -8.74
CA ALA A 16 -5.54 7.43 -9.10
C ALA A 16 -6.01 8.66 -8.31
N GLY A 17 -7.33 8.80 -8.13
CA GLY A 17 -7.92 9.89 -7.35
C GLY A 17 -7.49 9.83 -5.88
N VAL A 18 -7.65 8.67 -5.23
CA VAL A 18 -7.26 8.50 -3.82
C VAL A 18 -5.76 8.75 -3.62
N ILE A 19 -4.91 8.23 -4.51
CA ILE A 19 -3.46 8.45 -4.46
C ILE A 19 -3.14 9.93 -4.61
N GLY A 20 -3.80 10.64 -5.54
CA GLY A 20 -3.62 12.07 -5.75
C GLY A 20 -3.94 12.91 -4.50
N GLU A 21 -5.05 12.62 -3.83
CA GLU A 21 -5.42 13.27 -2.57
C GLU A 21 -4.33 13.09 -1.49
N LEU A 22 -3.84 11.86 -1.32
CA LEU A 22 -2.82 11.53 -0.32
C LEU A 22 -1.45 12.15 -0.65
N LEU A 23 -1.07 12.19 -1.92
CA LEU A 23 0.17 12.84 -2.37
C LEU A 23 0.11 14.36 -2.22
N ALA A 24 -1.08 14.96 -2.29
CA ALA A 24 -1.30 16.37 -1.99
C ALA A 24 -1.35 16.68 -0.48
N GLY A 25 -1.07 15.68 0.38
CA GLY A 25 -1.02 15.84 1.83
C GLY A 25 -2.40 15.87 2.50
N ARG A 26 -3.47 15.48 1.80
CA ARG A 26 -4.83 15.42 2.35
C ARG A 26 -5.15 14.03 2.90
N SER A 27 -6.18 13.95 3.73
CA SER A 27 -6.75 12.69 4.21
C SER A 27 -7.85 12.20 3.28
N ALA A 28 -8.00 10.88 3.15
CA ALA A 28 -9.05 10.27 2.32
C ALA A 28 -9.68 9.07 3.02
N MET A 29 -11.01 8.91 2.86
CA MET A 29 -11.73 7.68 3.15
C MET A 29 -12.06 7.00 1.83
N ALA A 30 -11.49 5.82 1.59
CA ALA A 30 -11.62 5.11 0.33
C ALA A 30 -12.42 3.82 0.51
N VAL A 31 -13.60 3.74 -0.10
CA VAL A 31 -14.44 2.53 -0.11
C VAL A 31 -14.29 1.84 -1.46
N LEU A 32 -13.56 0.72 -1.46
CA LEU A 32 -13.31 -0.08 -2.66
C LEU A 32 -13.72 -1.53 -2.40
N PRO A 33 -14.23 -2.26 -3.41
CA PRO A 33 -14.58 -3.67 -3.28
C PRO A 33 -13.34 -4.52 -2.96
N THR A 34 -13.54 -5.72 -2.41
CA THR A 34 -12.46 -6.71 -2.27
C THR A 34 -11.87 -7.01 -3.65
N GLY A 35 -10.53 -7.15 -3.73
CA GLY A 35 -9.82 -7.27 -5.02
C GLY A 35 -9.69 -5.97 -5.82
N GLY A 36 -10.33 -4.86 -5.40
CA GLY A 36 -10.25 -3.55 -6.06
C GLY A 36 -8.88 -2.85 -5.97
N GLY A 37 -7.87 -3.51 -5.40
CA GLY A 37 -6.51 -2.99 -5.29
C GLY A 37 -6.39 -1.79 -4.33
N LYS A 38 -7.11 -1.81 -3.21
CA LYS A 38 -7.06 -0.73 -2.20
C LYS A 38 -5.67 -0.54 -1.60
N SER A 39 -4.86 -1.60 -1.56
CA SER A 39 -3.49 -1.54 -1.02
C SER A 39 -2.58 -0.59 -1.77
N LEU A 40 -2.70 -0.54 -3.10
CA LEU A 40 -1.97 0.42 -3.93
C LEU A 40 -2.24 1.87 -3.53
N CYS A 41 -3.46 2.17 -3.06
CA CYS A 41 -3.85 3.52 -2.67
C CYS A 41 -3.00 4.07 -1.52
N TYR A 42 -2.53 3.23 -0.59
CA TYR A 42 -1.64 3.65 0.50
C TYR A 42 -0.17 3.28 0.28
N GLN A 43 0.13 2.18 -0.42
CA GLN A 43 1.51 1.77 -0.71
C GLN A 43 2.23 2.75 -1.62
N ILE A 44 1.55 3.29 -2.63
CA ILE A 44 2.18 4.22 -3.57
C ILE A 44 2.57 5.54 -2.89
N PRO A 45 1.68 6.21 -2.14
CA PRO A 45 2.06 7.39 -1.37
C PRO A 45 3.15 7.11 -0.32
N ALA A 46 3.17 5.93 0.29
CA ALA A 46 4.20 5.54 1.27
C ALA A 46 5.60 5.44 0.65
N LEU A 47 5.71 5.07 -0.63
CA LEU A 47 6.99 4.94 -1.33
C LEU A 47 7.46 6.24 -2.00
N ILE A 48 6.55 7.17 -2.26
CA ILE A 48 6.88 8.45 -2.89
C ILE A 48 7.24 9.51 -1.85
N ARG A 49 6.52 9.54 -0.72
CA ARG A 49 6.76 10.55 0.32
C ARG A 49 8.02 10.21 1.12
N PRO A 50 8.77 11.22 1.59
CA PRO A 50 9.90 10.97 2.48
C PRO A 50 9.40 10.40 3.82
N GLY A 51 10.19 9.49 4.40
CA GLY A 51 9.94 8.90 5.71
C GLY A 51 9.35 7.48 5.66
N LEU A 52 8.64 7.10 6.71
CA LEU A 52 8.07 5.76 6.91
C LEU A 52 6.55 5.77 6.67
N GLY A 53 6.07 4.86 5.83
CA GLY A 53 4.63 4.55 5.76
C GLY A 53 4.21 3.59 6.86
N LEU A 54 3.32 4.02 7.75
CA LEU A 54 2.71 3.15 8.76
C LEU A 54 1.35 2.63 8.27
N VAL A 55 1.18 1.30 8.26
CA VAL A 55 -0.07 0.65 7.90
C VAL A 55 -0.56 -0.17 9.10
N VAL A 56 -1.76 0.12 9.58
CA VAL A 56 -2.40 -0.63 10.65
C VAL A 56 -3.28 -1.72 10.03
N SER A 57 -3.03 -2.97 10.39
CA SER A 57 -3.79 -4.13 9.91
C SER A 57 -4.34 -4.92 11.10
N PRO A 58 -5.59 -5.40 11.04
CA PRO A 58 -6.19 -6.14 12.15
C PRO A 58 -5.72 -7.59 12.25
N LEU A 59 -5.12 -8.16 11.19
CA LEU A 59 -4.75 -9.58 11.12
C LEU A 59 -3.26 -9.74 10.77
N ILE A 60 -2.55 -10.55 11.56
CA ILE A 60 -1.14 -10.91 11.33
C ILE A 60 -0.97 -11.58 9.96
N ALA A 61 -1.90 -12.45 9.56
CA ALA A 61 -1.87 -13.07 8.24
C ALA A 61 -1.89 -12.03 7.10
N LEU A 62 -2.75 -11.01 7.21
CA LEU A 62 -2.78 -9.92 6.22
C LEU A 62 -1.49 -9.10 6.24
N MET A 63 -0.89 -8.88 7.42
CA MET A 63 0.40 -8.19 7.52
C MET A 63 1.50 -8.97 6.79
N ALA A 64 1.58 -10.28 7.05
CA ALA A 64 2.57 -11.17 6.43
C ALA A 64 2.42 -11.18 4.90
N ASP A 65 1.20 -11.34 4.39
CA ASP A 65 0.93 -11.35 2.94
C ASP A 65 1.33 -10.02 2.27
N GLN A 66 1.01 -8.89 2.89
CA GLN A 66 1.34 -7.56 2.35
C GLN A 66 2.86 -7.29 2.37
N VAL A 67 3.55 -7.63 3.46
CA VAL A 67 5.01 -7.46 3.58
C VAL A 67 5.74 -8.37 2.61
N ALA A 68 5.36 -9.64 2.51
CA ALA A 68 5.96 -10.57 1.56
C ALA A 68 5.83 -10.09 0.11
N GLY A 69 4.65 -9.59 -0.28
CA GLY A 69 4.44 -9.03 -1.63
C GLY A 69 5.28 -7.79 -1.92
N LEU A 70 5.47 -6.91 -0.92
CA LEU A 70 6.35 -5.74 -1.06
C LEU A 70 7.82 -6.13 -1.16
N GLN A 71 8.29 -7.05 -0.32
CA GLN A 71 9.67 -7.55 -0.35
C GLN A 71 9.98 -8.26 -1.68
N GLN A 72 9.04 -9.05 -2.21
CA GLN A 72 9.15 -9.65 -3.55
C GLN A 72 9.24 -8.60 -4.67
N ALA A 73 8.60 -7.44 -4.48
CA ALA A 73 8.69 -6.30 -5.39
C ALA A 73 9.95 -5.43 -5.18
N GLY A 74 10.87 -5.86 -4.30
CA GLY A 74 12.10 -5.13 -3.97
C GLY A 74 11.88 -3.90 -3.08
N VAL A 75 10.75 -3.84 -2.38
CA VAL A 75 10.41 -2.73 -1.47
C VAL A 75 10.80 -3.10 -0.05
N ALA A 76 11.51 -2.20 0.64
CA ALA A 76 11.77 -2.32 2.06
C ALA A 76 10.46 -2.18 2.85
N ALA A 77 10.03 -3.28 3.48
CA ALA A 77 8.82 -3.35 4.29
C ALA A 77 9.04 -4.38 5.40
N GLU A 78 8.50 -4.09 6.58
CA GLU A 78 8.55 -4.97 7.75
C GLU A 78 7.20 -4.94 8.48
N ARG A 79 6.96 -5.95 9.31
CA ARG A 79 5.79 -6.04 10.21
C ARG A 79 6.25 -6.10 11.66
N LEU A 80 5.43 -5.54 12.55
CA LEU A 80 5.57 -5.66 13.99
C LEU A 80 4.28 -6.27 14.56
N ASP A 81 4.40 -7.46 15.13
CA ASP A 81 3.32 -8.19 15.80
C ASP A 81 3.85 -9.09 16.91
N SER A 82 2.93 -9.76 17.61
CA SER A 82 3.23 -10.62 18.76
C SER A 82 4.12 -11.82 18.45
N ASN A 83 4.36 -12.17 17.18
CA ASN A 83 5.25 -13.27 16.81
C ASN A 83 6.66 -12.78 16.44
N THR A 84 6.85 -11.47 16.33
CA THR A 84 8.12 -10.81 15.98
C THR A 84 8.78 -10.12 17.17
N LEU A 85 8.12 -10.14 18.33
CA LEU A 85 8.64 -9.72 19.64
C LEU A 85 9.09 -10.96 20.42
#